data_AF-A0A117MFR7-F1
#
_entry.id   AF-A0A117MFR7-F1
#
_cell.length_a   1.000
_cell.length_b   1.000
_cell.length_c   1.000
_cell.angle_alpha   90.00
_cell.angle_beta   90.00
_cell.angle_gamma   90.00
#
_symmetry.space_group_name_H-M   'P 1'
#
loop_
_entity.id
_entity.type
_entity.pdbx_description
1 polymer ?
#
loop_
_entity_poly.entity_id
_entity_poly.type
_entity_poly.pdbx_seq_one_letter_code
_entity_poly.pdbx_strand_id
1 'polypeptide(L)'
;MKRAVLNAECAARTEVIEEDVTVAYEQAKHIHLAYSIRALSADERLLLRRIAELSQEQTEPLVSGAIYTGAKDKKISYTAFFKRLRKLDALRLVDLIRVQAGGRTSEVVLRYEPAKVVQICG
;
A
#
# COMPACT_ATOMS: atom_id res chain seq x y z
N MET A 1 -16.55 49.83 11.36
CA MET A 1 -16.45 48.78 10.32
C MET A 1 -15.07 48.17 10.42
N LYS A 2 -14.76 46.88 10.54
CA LYS A 2 -15.44 45.58 10.70
C LYS A 2 -14.49 44.81 11.65
N ARG A 3 -14.90 44.43 12.86
CA ARG A 3 -15.31 43.05 13.21
C ARG A 3 -14.46 41.96 12.54
N ALA A 4 -13.87 41.13 13.41
CA ALA A 4 -13.79 39.67 13.26
C ALA A 4 -12.64 39.20 12.33
N VAL A 5 -11.87 38.15 12.58
CA VAL A 5 -11.95 37.05 13.55
C VAL A 5 -10.76 36.10 13.26
N LEU A 6 -10.26 35.43 14.30
CA LEU A 6 -9.65 34.08 14.30
C LEU A 6 -8.52 33.73 13.31
N ASN A 7 -7.34 33.44 13.85
CA ASN A 7 -6.83 32.07 14.14
C ASN A 7 -5.29 32.16 14.26
N ALA A 8 -4.70 31.78 15.39
CA ALA A 8 -4.39 30.38 15.73
C ALA A 8 -3.55 29.75 14.59
N GLU A 9 -2.31 29.32 14.76
CA GLU A 9 -1.67 28.73 15.92
C GLU A 9 -0.17 28.53 15.61
N CYS A 10 0.61 28.38 16.68
CA CYS A 10 1.90 27.70 16.81
C CYS A 10 2.21 26.68 15.69
N ALA A 11 3.44 26.48 15.20
CA ALA A 11 4.72 26.55 15.89
C ALA A 11 5.85 26.74 14.87
N ALA A 12 6.57 27.85 14.99
CA ALA A 12 7.89 28.03 14.37
C ALA A 12 8.95 27.35 15.24
N ARG A 13 9.00 26.02 15.24
CA ARG A 13 10.18 25.27 15.73
C ARG A 13 10.96 24.78 14.52
N THR A 14 12.04 25.50 14.25
CA THR A 14 13.01 25.27 13.18
C THR A 14 14.22 24.53 13.75
N GLU A 15 13.99 23.37 14.36
CA GLU A 15 15.06 22.43 14.71
C GLU A 15 14.57 21.03 14.37
N VAL A 16 15.02 20.53 13.22
CA VAL A 16 14.83 19.14 12.82
C VAL A 16 16.02 18.38 13.39
N ILE A 17 15.85 17.83 14.59
CA ILE A 17 16.72 16.79 15.13
C ILE A 17 16.52 15.51 14.29
N GLU A 18 17.59 14.77 14.01
CA GLU A 18 17.55 13.58 13.14
C GLU A 18 16.55 12.51 13.63
N GLU A 19 16.22 12.52 14.92
CA GLU A 19 15.23 11.65 15.56
C GLU A 19 13.78 12.01 15.19
N ASP A 20 13.47 13.29 14.95
CA ASP A 20 12.13 13.75 14.53
C ASP A 20 11.86 13.50 13.05
N VAL A 21 12.91 13.40 12.21
CA VAL A 21 12.77 13.04 10.79
C VAL A 21 12.12 11.66 10.67
N THR A 22 12.51 10.73 11.54
CA THR A 22 11.99 9.36 11.51
C THR A 22 10.52 9.31 11.91
N VAL A 23 10.12 10.06 12.94
CA VAL A 23 8.73 10.14 13.40
C VAL A 23 7.83 10.80 12.35
N ALA A 24 8.29 11.91 11.76
CA ALA A 24 7.57 12.58 10.67
C ALA A 24 7.47 11.69 9.43
N TYR A 25 8.51 10.91 9.12
CA TYR A 25 8.51 9.97 8.00
C TYR A 25 7.55 8.80 8.22
N GLU A 26 7.49 8.24 9.43
CA GLU A 26 6.53 7.20 9.79
C GLU A 26 5.07 7.71 9.76
N GLN A 27 4.83 8.92 10.25
CA GLN A 27 3.51 9.56 10.14
C GLN A 27 3.13 9.81 8.67
N ALA A 28 4.05 10.32 7.85
CA ALA A 28 3.81 10.53 6.43
C ALA A 28 3.49 9.21 5.70
N LYS A 29 4.18 8.12 6.03
CA LYS A 29 3.87 6.77 5.52
C LYS A 29 2.46 6.33 5.89
N HIS A 30 2.03 6.54 7.14
CA HIS A 30 0.69 6.18 7.58
C HIS A 30 -0.40 6.99 6.89
N ILE A 31 -0.17 8.29 6.69
CA ILE A 31 -1.08 9.17 5.95
C ILE A 31 -1.16 8.71 4.48
N HIS A 32 -0.03 8.43 3.82
CA HIS A 32 -0.01 7.93 2.44
C HIS A 32 -0.76 6.60 2.30
N LEU A 33 -0.52 5.65 3.21
CA LEU A 33 -1.18 4.35 3.22
C LEU A 33 -2.69 4.49 3.39
N ALA A 34 -3.13 5.25 4.39
CA ALA A 34 -4.55 5.48 4.63
C ALA A 34 -5.24 6.18 3.45
N TYR A 35 -4.61 7.21 2.89
CA TYR A 35 -5.14 7.94 1.73
C TYR A 35 -5.23 7.04 0.48
N SER A 36 -4.17 6.27 0.22
CA SER A 36 -4.11 5.34 -0.91
C SER A 36 -5.17 4.24 -0.80
N ILE A 37 -5.39 3.68 0.39
CA ILE A 37 -6.44 2.68 0.64
C ILE A 37 -7.83 3.29 0.43
N ARG A 38 -8.05 4.57 0.78
CA ARG A 38 -9.33 5.26 0.51
C ARG A 38 -9.64 5.37 -0.99
N ALA A 39 -8.62 5.49 -1.84
CA ALA A 39 -8.76 5.51 -3.30
C ALA A 39 -8.99 4.12 -3.93
N LEU A 40 -8.89 3.04 -3.15
CA LEU A 40 -9.18 1.68 -3.59
C LEU A 40 -10.67 1.35 -3.45
N SER A 41 -11.17 0.61 -4.45
CA SER A 41 -12.47 -0.07 -4.39
C SER A 41 -12.43 -1.26 -3.42
N ALA A 42 -13.61 -1.76 -3.03
CA ALA A 42 -13.73 -2.89 -2.09
C ALA A 42 -12.91 -4.11 -2.52
N ASP A 43 -13.03 -4.51 -3.78
CA ASP A 43 -12.26 -5.63 -4.33
C ASP A 43 -10.74 -5.39 -4.35
N GLU A 44 -10.31 -4.15 -4.61
CA GLU A 44 -8.89 -3.80 -4.63
C GLU A 44 -8.29 -3.82 -3.22
N ARG A 45 -9.06 -3.40 -2.21
CA ARG A 45 -8.67 -3.56 -0.79
C ARG A 45 -8.60 -5.03 -0.41
N LEU A 46 -9.56 -5.85 -0.84
CA LEU A 46 -9.52 -7.29 -0.62
C LEU A 46 -8.28 -7.93 -1.27
N LEU A 47 -7.92 -7.50 -2.48
CA LEU A 47 -6.69 -7.95 -3.13
C LEU A 47 -5.45 -7.55 -2.33
N LEU A 48 -5.35 -6.29 -1.91
CA LEU A 48 -4.22 -5.79 -1.12
C LEU A 48 -4.09 -6.53 0.21
N ARG A 49 -5.21 -6.73 0.91
CA ARG A 49 -5.27 -7.51 2.15
C ARG A 49 -4.76 -8.94 1.93
N ARG A 50 -5.22 -9.61 0.87
CA ARG A 50 -4.78 -10.97 0.56
C ARG A 50 -3.28 -11.03 0.24
N ILE A 51 -2.74 -10.03 -0.46
CA ILE A 51 -1.29 -9.94 -0.70
C ILE A 51 -0.55 -9.79 0.63
N ALA A 52 -1.06 -8.98 1.55
CA ALA A 52 -0.48 -8.81 2.88
C ALA A 52 -0.54 -10.10 3.72
N GLU A 53 -1.67 -10.80 3.75
CA GLU A 53 -1.82 -12.09 4.42
C GLU A 53 -0.83 -13.13 3.84
N LEU A 54 -0.78 -13.26 2.52
CA LEU A 54 0.17 -14.17 1.85
C LEU A 54 1.63 -13.78 2.13
N SER A 55 1.93 -12.49 2.29
CA SER A 55 3.28 -12.00 2.61
C SER A 55 3.67 -12.26 4.05
N GLN A 56 2.71 -12.48 4.95
CA GLN A 56 2.97 -12.92 6.33
C GLN A 56 3.15 -14.43 6.41
N GLU A 57 2.41 -15.18 5.60
CA GLU A 57 2.44 -16.65 5.60
C GLU A 57 3.62 -17.23 4.81
N GLN A 58 4.05 -16.57 3.73
CA GLN A 58 5.10 -17.06 2.83
C GLN A 58 6.42 -16.35 3.09
N THR A 59 7.48 -17.13 3.31
CA THR A 59 8.87 -16.64 3.36
C THR A 59 9.44 -16.41 1.96
N GLU A 60 8.84 -17.00 0.94
CA GLU A 60 9.28 -16.86 -0.45
C GLU A 60 8.72 -15.59 -1.12
N PRO A 61 9.42 -15.06 -2.13
CA PRO A 61 8.95 -13.95 -2.95
C PRO A 61 7.55 -14.19 -3.51
N LEU A 62 6.60 -13.30 -3.17
CA LEU A 62 5.26 -13.38 -3.72
C LEU A 62 5.29 -13.06 -5.21
N VAL A 63 4.88 -14.00 -6.05
CA VAL A 63 4.76 -13.78 -7.50
C VAL A 63 3.30 -13.56 -7.90
N SER A 64 3.09 -12.65 -8.86
CA SER A 64 1.76 -12.27 -9.38
C SER A 64 0.94 -13.48 -9.85
N GLY A 65 1.62 -14.48 -10.43
CA GLY A 65 1.00 -15.73 -10.87
C GLY A 65 0.52 -16.62 -9.72
N ALA A 66 1.27 -16.68 -8.62
CA ALA A 66 0.89 -17.43 -7.42
C ALA A 66 -0.29 -16.76 -6.70
N ILE A 67 -0.28 -15.43 -6.59
CA ILE A 67 -1.40 -14.66 -6.04
C ILE A 67 -2.67 -14.89 -6.87
N TYR A 68 -2.57 -14.86 -8.20
CA TYR A 68 -3.71 -15.13 -9.08
C TYR A 68 -4.21 -16.57 -8.99
N THR A 69 -3.30 -17.55 -8.89
CA THR A 69 -3.66 -18.97 -8.81
C THR A 69 -4.27 -19.33 -7.46
N GLY A 70 -3.75 -18.73 -6.38
CA GLY A 70 -4.25 -18.88 -5.01
C GLY A 70 -5.54 -18.11 -4.72
N ALA A 71 -5.95 -17.18 -5.58
CA ALA A 71 -7.25 -16.53 -5.50
C ALA A 71 -8.36 -17.54 -5.81
N LYS A 72 -9.02 -18.05 -4.76
CA LYS A 72 -10.13 -19.02 -4.87
C LYS A 72 -11.34 -18.48 -5.64
N ASP A 73 -11.50 -17.17 -5.73
CA ASP A 73 -12.60 -16.51 -6.45
C ASP A 73 -12.13 -16.07 -7.84
N LYS A 74 -11.97 -17.02 -8.77
CA LYS A 74 -11.56 -16.79 -10.17
C LYS A 74 -12.67 -16.15 -11.02
N LYS A 75 -13.47 -15.25 -10.47
CA LYS A 75 -14.47 -14.48 -11.23
C LYS A 75 -13.84 -13.39 -12.11
N ILE A 76 -12.55 -13.11 -11.93
CA ILE A 76 -11.82 -12.09 -12.70
C ILE A 76 -10.79 -12.70 -13.65
N SER A 77 -10.69 -12.13 -14.86
CA SER A 77 -9.65 -12.49 -15.82
C SER A 77 -8.27 -12.06 -15.33
N TYR A 78 -7.22 -12.76 -15.78
CA TYR A 78 -5.83 -12.41 -15.45
C TYR A 78 -5.49 -10.95 -15.80
N THR A 79 -6.02 -10.44 -16.92
CA THR A 79 -5.83 -9.05 -17.33
C THR A 79 -6.48 -8.06 -16.36
N ALA A 80 -7.70 -8.35 -15.90
CA ALA A 80 -8.38 -7.49 -14.92
C ALA A 80 -7.67 -7.53 -13.55
N PHE A 81 -7.19 -8.70 -13.13
CA PHE A 81 -6.34 -8.86 -11.96
C PHE A 81 -5.05 -8.03 -12.08
N PHE A 82 -4.33 -8.17 -13.19
CA PHE A 82 -3.08 -7.45 -13.40
C PHE A 82 -3.28 -5.93 -13.48
N LYS A 83 -4.41 -5.46 -14.01
CA LYS A 83 -4.79 -4.03 -13.96
C LYS A 83 -4.95 -3.54 -12.52
N ARG A 84 -5.61 -4.30 -11.65
CA ARG A 84 -5.73 -3.95 -10.22
C ARG A 84 -4.35 -3.94 -9.55
N LEU A 85 -3.52 -4.94 -9.82
CA LEU A 85 -2.16 -5.04 -9.30
C LEU A 85 -1.30 -3.84 -9.75
N ARG A 86 -1.36 -3.46 -11.02
CA ARG A 86 -0.73 -2.25 -11.59
C ARG A 86 -1.20 -0.96 -10.92
N LYS A 87 -2.46 -0.90 -10.49
CA LYS A 87 -2.98 0.26 -9.76
C LYS A 87 -2.40 0.33 -8.34
N LEU A 88 -2.27 -0.81 -7.65
CA LEU A 88 -1.62 -0.87 -6.34
C LEU A 88 -0.15 -0.43 -6.43
N ASP A 89 0.54 -0.83 -7.50
CA ASP A 89 1.90 -0.39 -7.84
C ASP A 89 1.97 1.13 -8.12
N ALA A 90 1.04 1.66 -8.92
CA ALA A 90 0.95 3.10 -9.19
C ALA A 90 0.67 3.94 -7.93
N LEU A 91 -0.06 3.38 -6.94
CA LEU A 91 -0.31 4.01 -5.64
C LEU A 91 0.84 3.82 -4.64
N ARG A 92 1.93 3.17 -5.07
CA ARG A 92 3.10 2.84 -4.24
C ARG A 92 2.71 2.08 -2.97
N LEU A 93 1.74 1.18 -3.09
CA LEU A 93 1.36 0.23 -2.04
C LEU A 93 2.16 -1.08 -2.15
N VAL A 94 2.42 -1.49 -3.38
CA VAL A 94 3.28 -2.62 -3.74
C VAL A 94 4.30 -2.17 -4.77
N ASP A 95 5.36 -2.96 -4.94
CA ASP A 95 6.32 -2.85 -6.03
C ASP A 95 6.24 -4.08 -6.91
N LEU A 96 6.10 -3.86 -8.21
CA LEU A 96 6.11 -4.94 -9.21
C LEU A 96 7.48 -5.07 -9.87
N ILE A 97 8.24 -6.09 -9.45
CA ILE A 97 9.55 -6.40 -10.00
C ILE A 97 9.40 -7.49 -11.06
N ARG A 98 9.79 -7.20 -12.30
CA ARG A 98 9.75 -8.22 -13.36
C ARG A 98 10.89 -9.21 -13.15
N VAL A 99 10.55 -10.49 -12.97
CA VAL A 99 11.52 -11.58 -12.83
C VAL A 99 11.56 -12.38 -14.12
N GLN A 100 12.75 -12.66 -14.65
CA GLN A 100 12.93 -13.46 -15.87
C GLN A 100 13.01 -14.98 -15.60
N ALA A 101 13.00 -15.40 -14.34
CA ALA A 101 13.28 -16.78 -13.92
C ALA A 101 12.06 -17.73 -14.03
N GLY A 102 11.39 -17.79 -15.18
CA GLY A 102 10.39 -18.85 -15.46
C GLY A 102 9.09 -18.44 -16.18
N GLY A 103 8.94 -17.19 -16.64
CA GLY A 103 7.77 -16.75 -17.41
C GLY A 103 7.51 -15.25 -17.39
N ARG A 104 6.35 -14.80 -17.90
CA ARG A 104 5.84 -13.41 -17.80
C ARG A 104 5.22 -13.14 -16.42
N THR A 105 5.97 -13.40 -15.35
CA THR A 105 5.53 -13.18 -13.96
C THR A 105 6.29 -12.02 -13.33
N SER A 106 5.62 -11.30 -12.44
CA SER A 106 6.22 -10.19 -11.67
C SER A 106 6.16 -10.54 -10.21
N GLU A 107 7.28 -10.39 -9.51
CA GLU A 107 7.34 -10.41 -8.06
C GLU A 107 6.62 -9.18 -7.52
N VAL A 108 5.90 -9.37 -6.42
CA VAL A 108 5.04 -8.40 -5.76
C VAL A 108 5.60 -8.20 -4.37
N VAL A 109 6.24 -7.05 -4.16
CA VAL A 109 6.82 -6.70 -2.87
C VAL A 109 5.92 -5.66 -2.20
N LEU A 110 5.54 -5.86 -0.94
CA LEU A 110 4.80 -4.84 -0.20
C LEU A 110 5.76 -3.73 0.26
N ARG A 111 5.36 -2.47 0.02
CA ARG A 111 6.12 -1.30 0.48
C ARG A 111 5.91 -0.99 1.97
N TYR A 112 4.89 -1.60 2.57
CA TYR A 112 4.49 -1.40 3.96
C TYR A 112 4.50 -2.73 4.70
N GLU A 113 4.60 -2.69 6.02
CA GLU A 113 4.46 -3.88 6.84
C GLU A 113 3.10 -4.55 6.60
N PRO A 114 3.08 -5.85 6.27
CA PRO A 114 1.85 -6.53 5.93
C PRO A 114 0.85 -6.55 7.10
N ALA A 115 1.34 -6.63 8.34
CA ALA A 115 0.49 -6.53 9.55
C ALA A 115 -0.31 -5.22 9.58
N LYS A 116 0.32 -4.11 9.21
CA LYS A 116 -0.31 -2.78 9.21
C LYS A 116 -1.32 -2.63 8.07
N VAL A 117 -1.02 -3.23 6.92
CA VAL A 117 -1.94 -3.27 5.77
C VAL A 117 -3.19 -4.07 6.11
N VAL A 118 -3.04 -5.26 6.74
CA VAL A 118 -4.18 -6.06 7.21
C VAL A 118 -5.02 -5.30 8.23
N GLN A 119 -4.38 -4.59 9.17
CA GLN A 119 -5.09 -3.79 10.17
C GLN A 119 -5.92 -2.65 9.56
N ILE A 120 -5.45 -1.99 8.49
CA ILE A 120 -6.15 -0.86 7.87
C ILE A 120 -7.19 -1.34 6.82
N CYS A 121 -6.99 -2.52 6.22
CA CYS A 121 -7.93 -3.12 5.29
C CYS A 121 -9.00 -4.03 5.96
N GLY A 122 -8.89 -4.29 7.25
CA GLY A 122 -9.87 -5.00 8.08
C GLY A 122 -10.97 -4.09 8.59
#